data_AF-A0A926H6U6-F1
#
_entry.id   AF-A0A926H6U6-F1
#
_cell.length_a   1.000
_cell.length_b   1.000
_cell.length_c   1.000
_cell.angle_alpha   90.00
_cell.angle_beta   90.00
_cell.angle_gamma   90.00
#
_symmetry.space_group_name_H-M   'P 1'
#
loop_
_entity.id
_entity.type
_entity.pdbx_description
1 polymer ?
#
loop_
_entity_poly.entity_id
_entity_poly.type
_entity_poly.pdbx_seq_one_letter_code
_entity_poly.pdbx_strand_id
1 'polypeptide(L)'
;MPLIAPSSYRPPAYLRNAHLQTILPATIRRVTVPYVRERIDTPDNDFLNLDWVRKGGEVNSGLSFSSSVSLPPLIILSHGLEGDSRRPYLAGMV
;
A
#
# COMPACT_ATOMS: atom_id res chain seq x y z
N MET A 1 -8.62 -4.17 17.31
CA MET A 1 -8.05 -2.85 17.68
C MET A 1 -8.48 -2.55 19.11
N PRO A 2 -7.57 -2.16 20.02
CA PRO A 2 -7.95 -1.84 21.38
C PRO A 2 -8.83 -0.57 21.41
N LEU A 3 -9.96 -0.65 22.10
CA LEU A 3 -10.79 0.52 22.39
C LEU A 3 -10.16 1.26 23.58
N ILE A 4 -9.67 2.49 23.34
CA ILE A 4 -9.13 3.33 24.40
C ILE A 4 -10.28 4.16 24.98
N ALA A 5 -10.74 3.77 26.17
CA ALA A 5 -11.76 4.51 26.92
C ALA A 5 -11.27 4.74 28.37
N PRO A 6 -11.17 6.01 28.84
CA PRO A 6 -11.55 7.25 28.15
C PRO A 6 -10.47 7.76 27.17
N SER A 7 -10.88 8.44 26.09
CA SER A 7 -9.99 9.09 25.12
C SER A 7 -10.05 10.62 25.28
N SER A 8 -8.90 11.29 25.27
CA SER A 8 -8.78 12.75 25.28
C SER A 8 -8.83 13.39 23.89
N TYR A 9 -8.94 12.57 22.84
CA TYR A 9 -8.93 13.02 21.45
C TYR A 9 -10.17 13.87 21.12
N ARG A 10 -9.94 15.04 20.51
CA ARG A 10 -10.99 15.92 20.00
C ARG A 10 -10.82 16.09 18.48
N PRO A 11 -11.71 15.52 17.65
CA PRO A 11 -11.60 15.67 16.21
C PRO A 11 -11.82 17.13 15.78
N PRO A 12 -11.15 17.61 14.70
CA PRO A 12 -11.45 18.90 14.09
C PRO A 12 -12.95 19.03 13.75
N ALA A 13 -13.50 20.24 13.80
CA ALA A 13 -14.94 20.46 13.62
C ALA A 13 -15.48 19.90 12.29
N TYR A 14 -14.67 19.96 11.23
CA TYR A 14 -15.01 19.46 9.88
C TYR A 14 -14.80 17.95 9.71
N LEU A 15 -14.25 17.24 10.71
CA LEU A 15 -14.06 15.79 10.72
C LEU A 15 -14.80 15.13 11.89
N ARG A 16 -15.90 15.69 12.40
CA ARG A 16 -16.61 15.06 13.54
C ARG A 16 -17.34 13.76 13.19
N ASN A 17 -17.71 13.56 11.93
CA ASN A 17 -18.43 12.37 11.49
C ASN A 17 -17.44 11.27 11.06
N ALA A 18 -17.37 10.20 11.86
CA ALA A 18 -16.46 9.08 11.61
C ALA A 18 -16.74 8.36 10.28
N HIS A 19 -18.00 8.25 9.85
CA HIS A 19 -18.33 7.63 8.57
C HIS A 19 -17.85 8.47 7.39
N LEU A 20 -18.02 9.78 7.44
CA LEU A 20 -17.54 10.68 6.38
C LEU A 20 -16.01 10.64 6.25
N GLN A 21 -15.28 10.52 7.37
CA GLN A 21 -13.82 10.34 7.34
C GLN A 21 -13.39 9.08 6.58
N THR A 22 -14.21 8.03 6.57
CA THR A 22 -13.93 6.79 5.83
C THR A 22 -14.41 6.85 4.38
N ILE A 23 -15.63 7.33 4.16
CA ILE A 23 -16.29 7.31 2.85
C ILE A 23 -15.67 8.31 1.87
N LEU A 24 -15.40 9.54 2.32
CA LEU A 24 -14.95 10.61 1.42
C LEU A 24 -13.56 10.31 0.83
N PRO A 25 -12.53 9.92 1.60
CA PRO A 25 -11.24 9.56 1.01
C PRO A 25 -11.34 8.34 0.11
N ALA A 26 -12.20 7.37 0.42
CA ALA A 26 -12.38 6.17 -0.40
C ALA A 26 -13.01 6.47 -1.77
N THR A 27 -13.88 7.49 -1.85
CA THR A 27 -14.64 7.82 -3.07
C THR A 27 -14.02 8.95 -3.90
N ILE A 28 -13.40 9.94 -3.26
CA ILE A 28 -12.92 11.16 -3.92
C ILE A 28 -11.42 11.09 -4.24
N ARG A 29 -10.61 10.42 -3.39
CA ARG A 29 -9.15 10.38 -3.58
C ARG A 29 -8.81 9.56 -4.82
N ARG A 30 -8.05 10.16 -5.74
CA ARG A 30 -7.46 9.48 -6.90
C ARG A 30 -5.94 9.60 -6.84
N VAL A 31 -5.26 8.46 -6.84
CA VAL A 31 -3.79 8.38 -6.87
C VAL A 31 -3.41 7.43 -7.98
N THR A 32 -2.53 7.87 -8.89
CA THR A 32 -2.02 7.05 -9.99
C THR A 32 -0.56 6.76 -9.73
N VAL A 33 -0.22 5.47 -9.73
CA VAL A 33 1.14 4.99 -9.48
C VAL A 33 1.56 4.13 -10.67
N PRO A 34 2.75 4.36 -11.27
CA PRO A 34 3.22 3.63 -12.44
C PRO A 34 3.79 2.26 -12.04
N TYR A 35 2.92 1.35 -11.60
CA TYR A 35 3.30 0.00 -11.20
C TYR A 35 3.83 -0.81 -12.39
N VAL A 36 4.82 -1.66 -12.13
CA VAL A 36 5.16 -2.79 -13.01
C VAL A 36 4.77 -4.09 -12.34
N ARG A 37 3.92 -4.87 -13.01
CA ARG A 37 3.39 -6.12 -12.47
C ARG A 37 4.31 -7.29 -12.73
N GLU A 38 4.57 -8.06 -11.69
CA GLU A 38 5.12 -9.41 -11.74
C GLU A 38 4.04 -10.39 -11.24
N ARG A 39 3.94 -11.55 -11.88
CA ARG A 39 3.04 -12.63 -11.45
C ARG A 39 3.89 -13.84 -11.09
N ILE A 40 3.64 -14.39 -9.93
CA ILE A 40 4.27 -15.61 -9.43
C ILE A 40 3.19 -16.68 -9.37
N ASP A 41 3.39 -17.78 -10.09
CA ASP A 41 2.52 -18.94 -9.97
C ASP A 41 2.89 -19.73 -8.72
N THR A 42 1.87 -20.21 -7.99
CA THR A 42 2.06 -20.91 -6.71
C THR A 42 1.92 -22.43 -6.90
N PRO A 43 2.55 -23.27 -6.03
CA PRO A 43 2.51 -24.73 -6.17
C PRO A 43 1.12 -25.37 -6.10
N ASP A 44 0.13 -24.64 -5.57
CA ASP A 44 -1.27 -25.02 -5.48
C ASP A 44 -2.10 -24.60 -6.71
N ASN A 45 -1.43 -24.23 -7.81
CA ASN A 45 -2.03 -23.76 -9.06
C ASN A 45 -2.85 -22.45 -8.92
N ASP A 46 -2.49 -21.61 -7.96
CA ASP A 46 -2.99 -20.24 -7.85
C ASP A 46 -1.89 -19.24 -8.31
N PHE A 47 -2.06 -17.96 -8.00
CA PHE A 47 -1.12 -16.90 -8.36
C PHE A 47 -1.02 -15.79 -7.31
N LEU A 48 0.16 -15.18 -7.26
CA LEU A 48 0.43 -13.94 -6.55
C LEU A 48 0.81 -12.84 -7.55
N ASN A 49 0.08 -11.73 -7.54
CA ASN A 49 0.47 -10.54 -8.30
C ASN A 49 1.24 -9.58 -7.37
N LEU A 50 2.45 -9.21 -7.79
CA LEU A 50 3.26 -8.17 -7.17
C LEU A 50 3.27 -6.95 -8.09
N ASP A 51 3.04 -5.77 -7.53
CA ASP A 51 3.08 -4.52 -8.28
C ASP A 51 4.23 -3.64 -7.73
N TRP A 52 5.26 -3.45 -8.54
CA TRP A 52 6.51 -2.82 -8.14
C TRP A 52 6.58 -1.33 -8.48
N VAL A 53 7.21 -0.58 -7.59
CA VAL A 53 7.72 0.79 -7.86
C VAL A 53 9.14 0.88 -7.36
N ARG A 54 10.05 1.37 -8.21
CA ARG A 54 11.47 1.57 -7.87
C ARG A 54 11.85 3.02 -8.06
N LYS A 55 12.54 3.59 -7.07
CA LYS A 55 13.12 4.93 -7.17
C LYS A 55 14.28 4.87 -8.18
N GLY A 56 14.10 5.48 -9.36
CA GLY A 56 15.15 5.56 -10.39
C GLY A 56 14.92 4.80 -11.69
N GLY A 57 13.74 4.19 -11.92
CA GLY A 57 13.33 3.71 -13.24
C GLY A 57 13.92 2.38 -13.73
N GLU A 58 14.81 1.73 -12.97
CA GLU A 58 15.38 0.44 -13.35
C GLU A 58 14.58 -0.75 -12.81
N VAL A 59 13.73 -1.32 -13.65
CA VAL A 59 12.86 -2.46 -13.33
C VAL A 59 13.56 -3.81 -13.53
N ASN A 60 14.73 -3.84 -14.19
CA ASN A 60 15.36 -5.07 -14.69
C ASN A 60 16.63 -5.53 -13.94
N SER A 61 17.03 -4.86 -12.86
CA SER A 61 18.10 -5.38 -12.00
C SER A 61 17.51 -6.41 -11.03
N GLY A 62 17.84 -7.68 -11.25
CA GLY A 62 17.62 -8.74 -10.28
C GLY A 62 18.21 -8.34 -8.92
N LEU A 63 17.59 -8.81 -7.84
CA LEU A 63 18.08 -8.60 -6.46
C LEU A 63 19.46 -9.25 -6.31
N SER A 64 20.52 -8.50 -6.59
CA SER A 64 21.88 -8.88 -6.25
C SER A 64 22.11 -8.58 -4.77
N PHE A 65 22.07 -9.62 -3.95
CA PHE A 65 22.52 -9.56 -2.57
C PHE A 65 24.05 -9.48 -2.53
N SER A 66 24.58 -8.27 -2.74
CA SER A 66 26.00 -7.99 -2.47
C SER A 66 26.15 -7.59 -1.00
N SER A 67 26.88 -8.40 -0.25
CA SER A 67 27.10 -8.26 1.21
C SER A 67 27.82 -6.97 1.64
N SER A 68 28.21 -6.12 0.70
CA SER A 68 28.96 -4.88 0.92
C SER A 68 28.28 -3.62 0.36
N VAL A 69 27.04 -3.72 -0.15
CA VAL A 69 26.27 -2.58 -0.65
C VAL A 69 25.06 -2.32 0.26
N SER A 70 24.92 -1.08 0.74
CA SER A 70 23.71 -0.65 1.44
C SER A 70 22.57 -0.52 0.42
N LEU A 71 21.74 -1.55 0.34
CA LEU A 71 20.52 -1.50 -0.46
C LEU A 71 19.51 -0.55 0.20
N PRO A 72 18.70 0.17 -0.59
CA PRO A 72 17.58 0.92 -0.04
C PRO A 72 16.59 -0.04 0.64
N PRO A 73 15.87 0.41 1.69
CA PRO A 73 14.91 -0.43 2.37
C PRO A 73 13.79 -0.88 1.41
N LEU A 74 13.46 -2.17 1.45
CA LEU A 74 12.30 -2.72 0.75
C LEU A 74 11.05 -2.55 1.63
N ILE A 75 10.04 -1.87 1.10
CA ILE A 75 8.73 -1.72 1.75
C ILE A 75 7.75 -2.66 1.06
N ILE A 76 7.12 -3.54 1.85
CA ILE A 76 6.06 -4.42 1.38
C ILE A 76 4.73 -3.86 1.86
N LEU A 77 3.84 -3.56 0.92
CA LEU A 77 2.49 -3.11 1.20
C LEU A 77 1.50 -4.19 0.76
N SER A 78 0.63 -4.59 1.68
CA SER A 78 -0.41 -5.59 1.42
C SER A 78 -1.79 -4.96 1.50
N HIS A 79 -2.67 -5.32 0.57
CA HIS A 79 -4.07 -4.91 0.60
C HIS A 79 -4.92 -5.86 1.43
N GLY A 80 -6.13 -5.42 1.76
CA GLY A 80 -7.11 -6.24 2.46
C GLY A 80 -7.87 -7.18 1.51
N LEU A 81 -8.83 -7.91 2.06
CA LEU A 81 -9.76 -8.74 1.31
C LEU A 81 -10.46 -7.91 0.21
N GLU A 82 -10.64 -8.50 -0.98
CA GLU A 82 -11.28 -7.87 -2.16
C GLU A 82 -10.61 -6.56 -2.65
N GLY A 83 -9.38 -6.31 -2.22
CA GLY A 83 -8.55 -5.20 -2.65
C GLY A 83 -7.56 -5.55 -3.75
N ASP A 84 -6.82 -4.52 -4.17
CA ASP A 84 -5.65 -4.62 -5.03
C ASP A 84 -4.75 -3.40 -4.80
N SER A 85 -3.57 -3.38 -5.41
CA SER A 85 -2.58 -2.29 -5.28
C SER A 85 -3.11 -0.90 -5.71
N ARG A 86 -4.12 -0.84 -6.58
CA ARG A 86 -4.66 0.42 -7.11
C ARG A 86 -5.73 1.04 -6.21
N ARG A 87 -6.11 0.40 -5.10
CA ARG A 87 -7.04 0.99 -4.14
C ARG A 87 -6.46 2.30 -3.58
N PRO A 88 -7.23 3.40 -3.48
CA PRO A 88 -6.68 4.71 -3.11
C PRO A 88 -5.91 4.76 -1.78
N TYR A 89 -6.28 3.90 -0.82
CA TYR A 89 -5.59 3.81 0.47
C TYR A 89 -4.23 3.10 0.37
N LEU A 90 -4.05 2.19 -0.60
CA LEU A 90 -2.78 1.52 -0.89
C LEU A 90 -1.89 2.39 -1.76
N ALA A 91 -2.42 2.85 -2.90
CA ALA A 91 -1.70 3.70 -3.84
C ALA A 91 -1.18 4.99 -3.18
N GLY A 92 -1.89 5.49 -2.15
CA GLY A 92 -1.48 6.64 -1.36
C GLY A 92 -0.31 6.43 -0.42
N MET A 93 0.21 5.20 -0.28
CA MET A 93 1.36 4.84 0.56
C MET A 93 2.65 4.61 -0.25
N VAL A 94 2.55 4.63 -1.59
CA VAL A 94 3.67 4.46 -2.53
C VAL A 94 4.22 5.83 -2.92
#